data_AF-A0A6J6X1G4-F1
#
_entry.id   AF-A0A6J6X1G4-F1
#
_cell.length_a   1.000
_cell.length_b   1.000
_cell.length_c   1.000
_cell.angle_alpha   90.00
_cell.angle_beta   90.00
_cell.angle_gamma   90.00
#
_symmetry.space_group_name_H-M   'P 1'
#
loop_
_entity.id
_entity.type
_entity.pdbx_description
1 polymer ?
#
loop_
_entity_poly.entity_id
_entity_poly.type
_entity_poly.pdbx_seq_one_letter_code
_entity_poly.pdbx_strand_id
1 'polypeptide(L)'
;MTAGLGALTYTATVKRQGSNVPIDGVAAWVTLDFEGKDIVAGTVYTDAQGQVRFQLEAGPYYLWLQGAGTNFVNPSMITVGSGAPDESFNGGITYAYTAHILATTTNLPLPGVAAWITLDQAGAQIIAGRKLTDAFGNVTFELPAGTYYLWLSHTGQSFTNPTTITVGGV
;
A
#
# COMPACT_ATOMS: atom_id res chain seq x y z
N MET A 1 -17.17 32.44 0.52
CA MET A 1 -17.24 31.75 1.82
C MET A 1 -17.51 30.29 1.50
N THR A 2 -16.45 29.48 1.40
CA THR A 2 -16.61 28.04 1.14
C THR A 2 -17.00 27.41 2.46
N ALA A 3 -18.23 26.92 2.57
CA ALA A 3 -18.69 26.21 3.75
C ALA A 3 -17.75 25.03 4.01
N GLY A 4 -17.08 25.03 5.16
CA GLY A 4 -16.34 23.85 5.63
C GLY A 4 -17.35 22.72 5.75
N LEU A 5 -17.14 21.64 4.99
CA LEU A 5 -18.10 20.54 4.84
C LEU A 5 -18.30 19.72 6.13
N GLY A 6 -17.74 20.16 7.25
CA GLY A 6 -17.70 19.42 8.51
C GLY A 6 -16.73 18.24 8.39
N ALA A 7 -16.04 17.93 9.48
CA ALA A 7 -15.24 16.71 9.51
C ALA A 7 -16.18 15.50 9.37
N LEU A 8 -15.89 14.62 8.41
CA LEU A 8 -16.56 13.34 8.21
C LEU A 8 -15.87 12.27 9.05
N THR A 9 -16.65 11.33 9.57
CA THR A 9 -16.10 10.18 10.30
C THR A 9 -15.68 9.10 9.31
N TYR A 10 -14.39 8.79 9.26
CA TYR A 10 -13.80 7.68 8.52
C TYR A 10 -13.53 6.51 9.47
N THR A 11 -14.03 5.31 9.18
CA THR A 11 -13.78 4.11 10.00
C THR A 11 -12.87 3.14 9.24
N ALA A 12 -11.64 2.95 9.71
CA ALA A 12 -10.77 1.92 9.18
C ALA A 12 -10.93 0.64 10.02
N THR A 13 -11.13 -0.51 9.38
CA THR A 13 -11.16 -1.81 10.07
C THR A 13 -9.93 -2.62 9.70
N VAL A 14 -9.08 -2.91 10.68
CA VAL A 14 -7.86 -3.69 10.51
C VAL A 14 -8.13 -5.15 10.83
N LYS A 15 -7.83 -6.04 9.88
CA LYS A 15 -8.02 -7.48 9.99
C LYS A 15 -6.74 -8.24 9.66
N ARG A 16 -6.62 -9.45 10.20
CA ARG A 16 -5.57 -10.38 9.85
C ARG A 16 -5.84 -10.96 8.46
N GLN A 17 -4.82 -10.91 7.63
CA GLN A 17 -4.84 -11.45 6.29
C GLN A 17 -5.21 -12.94 6.30
N GLY A 18 -6.15 -13.33 5.43
CA GLY A 18 -6.57 -14.72 5.25
C GLY A 18 -7.56 -15.26 6.27
N SER A 19 -7.83 -14.57 7.38
CA SER A 19 -8.77 -15.05 8.42
C SER A 19 -9.92 -14.10 8.75
N ASN A 20 -9.95 -12.87 8.22
CA ASN A 20 -10.93 -11.84 8.57
C ASN A 20 -11.01 -11.53 10.09
N VAL A 21 -10.04 -11.98 10.88
CA VAL A 21 -10.01 -11.76 12.33
C VAL A 21 -9.57 -10.32 12.60
N PRO A 22 -10.33 -9.50 13.33
CA PRO A 22 -9.91 -8.14 13.67
C PRO A 22 -8.62 -8.14 14.49
N ILE A 23 -7.78 -7.13 14.28
CA ILE A 23 -6.53 -6.94 15.04
C ILE A 23 -6.70 -5.76 15.98
N ASP A 24 -6.68 -6.02 17.28
CA ASP A 24 -6.70 -5.02 18.35
C ASP A 24 -5.30 -4.41 18.58
N GLY A 25 -5.24 -3.15 18.99
CA GLY A 25 -4.00 -2.47 19.37
C GLY A 25 -3.06 -2.07 18.22
N VAL A 26 -3.55 -2.01 16.98
CA VAL A 26 -2.79 -1.48 15.83
C VAL A 26 -2.82 0.04 15.87
N ALA A 27 -1.66 0.67 15.93
CA ALA A 27 -1.50 2.11 15.80
C ALA A 27 -1.84 2.54 14.37
N ALA A 28 -2.67 3.56 14.24
CA ALA A 28 -3.12 4.10 12.97
C ALA A 28 -3.03 5.62 12.98
N TRP A 29 -2.48 6.24 11.93
CA TRP A 29 -2.42 7.70 11.77
C TRP A 29 -2.61 8.08 10.30
N VAL A 30 -2.95 9.35 10.05
CA VAL A 30 -3.30 9.81 8.69
C VAL A 30 -2.43 11.01 8.29
N THR A 31 -1.90 10.96 7.06
CA THR A 31 -1.10 12.05 6.46
C THR A 31 -1.69 12.53 5.14
N LEU A 32 -1.27 13.73 4.69
CA LEU A 32 -1.59 14.28 3.37
C LEU A 32 -0.60 13.85 2.28
N ASP A 33 0.58 13.39 2.67
CA ASP A 33 1.67 12.98 1.79
C ASP A 33 2.02 11.49 1.95
N PHE A 34 2.57 10.91 0.88
CA PHE A 34 3.00 9.51 0.86
C PHE A 34 4.29 9.29 1.68
N GLU A 35 5.06 10.34 1.94
CA GLU A 35 6.30 10.31 2.72
C GLU A 35 6.04 10.32 4.24
N GLY A 36 4.80 10.56 4.66
CA GLY A 36 4.37 10.49 6.05
C GLY A 36 4.81 11.68 6.91
N LYS A 37 5.06 12.84 6.31
CA LYS A 37 5.56 14.04 7.00
C LYS A 37 4.44 14.96 7.49
N ASP A 38 3.35 15.05 6.75
CA ASP A 38 2.24 15.97 7.01
C ASP A 38 1.09 15.23 7.69
N ILE A 39 1.22 15.03 9.01
CA ILE A 39 0.25 14.30 9.83
C ILE A 39 -0.96 15.20 10.11
N VAL A 40 -2.13 14.78 9.62
CA VAL A 40 -3.41 15.48 9.81
C VAL A 40 -4.30 14.83 10.86
N ALA A 41 -4.11 13.54 11.12
CA ALA A 41 -4.69 12.88 12.29
C ALA A 41 -3.63 12.06 13.00
N GLY A 42 -3.45 12.35 14.29
CA GLY A 42 -2.48 11.67 15.14
C GLY A 42 -2.82 10.20 15.37
N THR A 43 -1.89 9.50 16.03
CA THR A 43 -2.01 8.07 16.28
C THR A 43 -3.20 7.72 17.17
N VAL A 44 -4.07 6.86 16.66
CA VAL A 44 -5.13 6.16 17.40
C VAL A 44 -4.89 4.66 17.31
N TYR A 45 -5.47 3.89 18.23
CA TYR A 45 -5.28 2.43 18.27
C TYR A 45 -6.58 1.72 17.94
N THR A 46 -6.51 0.64 17.17
CA THR A 46 -7.68 -0.21 16.89
C THR A 46 -8.25 -0.78 18.18
N ASP A 47 -9.57 -0.88 18.24
CA ASP A 47 -10.30 -1.56 19.32
C ASP A 47 -10.37 -3.08 19.12
N ALA A 48 -11.08 -3.78 20.02
CA ALA A 48 -11.28 -5.22 19.94
C ALA A 48 -12.01 -5.69 18.67
N GLN A 49 -12.68 -4.78 17.94
CA GLN A 49 -13.28 -5.03 16.63
C GLN A 49 -12.34 -4.67 15.47
N GLY A 50 -11.09 -4.30 15.78
CA GLY A 50 -10.09 -3.89 14.81
C GLY A 50 -10.34 -2.50 14.25
N GLN A 51 -11.19 -1.68 14.88
CA GLN A 51 -11.66 -0.43 14.29
C GLN A 51 -10.92 0.78 14.85
N VAL A 52 -10.59 1.73 13.97
CA VAL A 52 -10.20 3.10 14.32
C VAL A 52 -11.10 4.09 13.61
N ARG A 53 -11.35 5.23 14.25
CA ARG A 53 -12.20 6.30 13.70
C ARG A 53 -11.42 7.61 13.63
N PHE A 54 -11.44 8.24 12.47
CA PHE A 54 -10.83 9.55 12.23
C PHE A 54 -11.88 10.56 11.83
N GLN A 55 -11.71 11.82 12.25
CA GLN A 55 -12.51 12.94 11.77
C GLN A 55 -11.68 13.72 10.75
N LEU A 56 -12.03 13.60 9.46
CA LEU A 56 -11.28 14.15 8.33
C LEU A 56 -12.24 14.87 7.39
N GLU A 57 -11.79 15.93 6.72
CA GLU A 57 -12.58 16.55 5.66
C GLU A 57 -12.65 15.63 4.43
N ALA A 58 -13.63 15.82 3.55
CA ALA A 58 -13.72 15.03 2.32
C ALA A 58 -12.47 15.25 1.44
N GLY A 59 -11.82 14.17 1.03
CA GLY A 59 -10.59 14.24 0.23
C GLY A 59 -9.74 12.96 0.28
N PRO A 60 -8.66 12.91 -0.52
CA PRO A 60 -7.67 11.84 -0.48
C PRO A 60 -6.71 12.03 0.70
N TYR A 61 -6.38 10.93 1.38
CA TYR A 61 -5.38 10.90 2.45
C TYR A 61 -4.57 9.61 2.40
N TYR A 62 -3.54 9.52 3.23
CA TYR A 62 -2.69 8.36 3.40
C TYR A 62 -2.83 7.82 4.82
N LEU A 63 -3.42 6.63 4.96
CA LEU A 63 -3.52 5.90 6.22
C LEU A 63 -2.27 5.07 6.44
N TRP A 64 -1.69 5.21 7.62
CA TRP A 64 -0.57 4.42 8.09
C TRP A 64 -1.04 3.50 9.22
N LEU A 65 -0.52 2.28 9.25
CA LEU A 65 -0.84 1.26 10.22
C LEU A 65 0.44 0.62 10.76
N GLN A 66 0.56 0.50 12.07
CA GLN A 66 1.70 -0.14 12.72
C GLN A 66 1.22 -1.01 13.87
N GLY A 67 1.61 -2.28 13.87
CA GLY A 67 1.28 -3.22 14.93
C GLY A 67 2.48 -4.08 15.26
N ALA A 68 2.62 -4.45 16.52
CA ALA A 68 3.69 -5.34 16.94
C ALA A 68 3.54 -6.71 16.28
N GLY A 69 4.56 -7.16 15.54
CA GLY A 69 4.56 -8.46 14.87
C GLY A 69 3.59 -8.60 13.70
N THR A 70 3.00 -7.51 13.22
CA THR A 70 2.16 -7.49 12.01
C THR A 70 2.67 -6.41 11.09
N ASN A 71 3.01 -6.77 9.86
CA ASN A 71 3.34 -5.79 8.84
C ASN A 71 2.09 -5.37 8.08
N PHE A 72 2.01 -4.09 7.79
CA PHE A 72 0.94 -3.47 7.02
C PHE A 72 1.53 -2.84 5.77
N VAL A 73 0.73 -2.81 4.71
CA VAL A 73 1.04 -2.01 3.52
C VAL A 73 0.91 -0.55 3.92
N ASN A 74 2.03 0.17 3.92
CA ASN A 74 2.11 1.57 4.34
C ASN A 74 2.79 2.47 3.32
N PRO A 75 2.26 3.70 3.11
CA PRO A 75 0.89 4.09 3.45
C PRO A 75 -0.13 3.44 2.51
N SER A 76 -1.37 3.32 2.98
CA SER A 76 -2.53 3.00 2.15
C SER A 76 -3.28 4.28 1.79
N MET A 77 -3.51 4.54 0.51
CA MET A 77 -4.31 5.69 0.08
C MET A 77 -5.79 5.44 0.40
N ILE A 78 -6.42 6.40 1.08
CA ILE A 78 -7.84 6.37 1.45
C ILE A 78 -8.55 7.58 0.85
N THR A 79 -9.84 7.45 0.55
CA THR A 79 -10.67 8.60 0.11
C THR A 79 -11.81 8.79 1.09
N VAL A 80 -11.81 9.93 1.79
CA VAL A 80 -12.88 10.33 2.69
C VAL A 80 -13.97 11.00 1.86
N GLY A 81 -15.18 10.45 1.88
CA GLY A 81 -16.34 10.98 1.17
C GLY A 81 -17.62 10.88 1.99
N SER A 82 -18.70 11.47 1.51
CA SER A 82 -20.00 11.52 2.21
C SER A 82 -20.75 10.17 2.27
N GLY A 83 -20.22 9.11 1.64
CA GLY A 83 -20.67 7.74 1.83
C GLY A 83 -19.68 7.02 2.72
N ALA A 84 -20.13 6.47 3.86
CA ALA A 84 -19.28 5.85 4.88
C ALA A 84 -18.23 4.91 4.26
N PRO A 85 -16.94 5.24 4.31
CA PRO A 85 -15.89 4.34 3.86
C PRO A 85 -15.52 3.44 5.06
N ASP A 86 -16.26 2.35 5.23
CA ASP A 86 -15.82 1.24 6.08
C ASP A 86 -14.81 0.41 5.27
N GLU A 87 -13.60 0.93 5.10
CA GLU A 87 -12.54 0.21 4.39
C GLU A 87 -11.84 -0.78 5.33
N SER A 88 -11.60 -1.99 4.82
CA SER A 88 -10.93 -3.05 5.55
C SER A 88 -9.47 -3.14 5.11
N PHE A 89 -8.55 -3.01 6.06
CA PHE A 89 -7.11 -3.11 5.84
C PHE A 89 -6.59 -4.44 6.36
N ASN A 90 -5.82 -5.15 5.56
CA ASN A 90 -5.29 -6.45 5.93
C ASN A 90 -3.83 -6.34 6.39
N GLY A 91 -3.57 -6.69 7.65
CA GLY A 91 -2.24 -6.87 8.21
C GLY A 91 -1.81 -8.34 8.15
N GLY A 92 -0.55 -8.60 7.83
CA GLY A 92 -0.02 -9.95 7.66
C GLY A 92 1.49 -10.05 7.81
N ILE A 93 2.02 -11.26 7.62
CA ILE A 93 3.45 -11.50 7.46
C ILE A 93 3.81 -11.11 6.02
N THR A 94 4.86 -10.30 5.84
CA THR A 94 5.40 -9.96 4.52
C THR A 94 6.45 -10.97 4.10
N TYR A 95 6.47 -11.27 2.80
CA TYR A 95 7.51 -12.06 2.15
C TYR A 95 8.30 -11.14 1.22
N ALA A 96 9.62 -11.37 1.18
CA ALA A 96 10.47 -10.69 0.22
C ALA A 96 10.20 -11.25 -1.17
N TYR A 97 9.60 -10.44 -2.03
CA TYR A 97 9.45 -10.72 -3.46
C TYR A 97 10.56 -10.00 -4.22
N THR A 98 11.49 -10.77 -4.80
CA THR A 98 12.56 -10.24 -5.64
C THR A 98 12.24 -10.51 -7.11
N ALA A 99 12.04 -9.45 -7.89
CA ALA A 99 11.94 -9.53 -9.34
C ALA A 99 13.33 -9.35 -9.96
N HIS A 100 13.70 -10.23 -10.88
CA HIS A 100 14.93 -10.15 -11.67
C HIS A 100 14.59 -9.72 -13.09
N ILE A 101 14.97 -8.50 -13.45
CA ILE A 101 14.62 -7.86 -14.71
C ILE A 101 15.79 -7.95 -15.68
N LEU A 102 15.49 -8.54 -16.85
CA LEU A 102 16.44 -8.69 -17.95
C LEU A 102 16.06 -7.77 -19.10
N ALA A 103 17.08 -7.25 -19.78
CA ALA A 103 16.91 -6.49 -21.02
C ALA A 103 16.33 -7.40 -22.11
N THR A 104 15.27 -6.95 -22.78
CA THR A 104 14.57 -7.75 -23.81
C THR A 104 15.43 -8.11 -25.02
N THR A 105 16.47 -7.32 -25.30
CA THR A 105 17.34 -7.47 -26.47
C THR A 105 18.60 -8.29 -26.18
N THR A 106 19.18 -8.15 -24.99
CA THR A 106 20.48 -8.75 -24.64
C THR A 106 20.37 -9.86 -23.61
N ASN A 107 19.20 -10.02 -22.98
CA ASN A 107 18.95 -10.94 -21.87
C ASN A 107 19.94 -10.77 -20.69
N LEU A 108 20.54 -9.58 -20.58
CA LEU A 108 21.43 -9.19 -19.48
C LEU A 108 20.65 -8.47 -18.39
N PRO A 109 21.09 -8.55 -17.11
CA PRO A 109 20.47 -7.80 -16.02
C PRO A 109 20.38 -6.32 -16.33
N LEU A 110 19.19 -5.74 -16.15
CA LEU A 110 18.93 -4.36 -16.48
C LEU A 110 18.80 -3.50 -15.21
N PRO A 111 19.83 -2.71 -14.87
CA PRO A 111 19.75 -1.77 -13.76
C PRO A 111 18.90 -0.54 -14.10
N GLY A 112 18.39 0.14 -13.07
CA GLY A 112 17.68 1.41 -13.22
C GLY A 112 16.25 1.28 -13.78
N VAL A 113 15.70 0.07 -13.86
CA VAL A 113 14.29 -0.15 -14.18
C VAL A 113 13.46 0.25 -12.98
N ALA A 114 12.52 1.16 -13.20
CA ALA A 114 11.56 1.54 -12.20
C ALA A 114 10.47 0.49 -12.07
N ALA A 115 10.36 -0.11 -10.89
CA ALA A 115 9.35 -1.07 -10.53
C ALA A 115 8.43 -0.50 -9.43
N TRP A 116 7.13 -0.70 -9.55
CA TRP A 116 6.16 -0.41 -8.49
C TRP A 116 5.04 -1.46 -8.50
N ILE A 117 4.33 -1.57 -7.38
CA ILE A 117 3.32 -2.63 -7.19
C ILE A 117 1.96 -1.99 -6.95
N THR A 118 0.92 -2.53 -7.60
CA THR A 118 -0.48 -2.15 -7.38
C THR A 118 -1.34 -3.34 -6.96
N LEU A 119 -2.49 -3.06 -6.33
CA LEU A 119 -3.50 -4.06 -5.99
C LEU A 119 -4.46 -4.35 -7.14
N ASP A 120 -4.56 -3.44 -8.10
CA ASP A 120 -5.47 -3.50 -9.22
C ASP A 120 -4.72 -3.52 -10.56
N GLN A 121 -5.37 -4.08 -11.57
CA GLN A 121 -4.84 -4.14 -12.93
C GLN A 121 -4.90 -2.78 -13.65
N ALA A 122 -5.72 -1.83 -13.17
CA ALA A 122 -5.81 -0.49 -13.77
C ALA A 122 -4.67 0.44 -13.30
N GLY A 123 -3.90 0.03 -12.28
CA GLY A 123 -2.74 0.75 -11.78
C GLY A 123 -3.07 1.92 -10.85
N ALA A 124 -4.31 2.00 -10.35
CA ALA A 124 -4.78 3.10 -9.53
C ALA A 124 -4.35 2.98 -8.06
N GLN A 125 -4.25 1.75 -7.54
CA GLN A 125 -3.96 1.46 -6.14
C GLN A 125 -2.49 1.05 -5.96
N ILE A 126 -1.59 2.02 -5.97
CA ILE A 126 -0.16 1.80 -5.70
C ILE A 126 0.04 1.46 -4.23
N ILE A 127 0.60 0.28 -3.96
CA ILE A 127 0.88 -0.22 -2.61
C ILE A 127 2.37 -0.32 -2.27
N ALA A 128 3.22 -0.37 -3.28
CA ALA A 128 4.65 -0.20 -3.10
C ALA A 128 5.12 0.80 -4.14
N GLY A 129 5.67 1.91 -3.66
CA GLY A 129 6.17 2.99 -4.50
C GLY A 129 7.32 2.56 -5.41
N ARG A 130 7.72 3.50 -6.27
CA ARG A 130 8.74 3.28 -7.30
C ARG A 130 10.09 2.94 -6.68
N LYS A 131 10.61 1.74 -6.95
CA LYS A 131 11.98 1.29 -6.66
C LYS A 131 12.75 1.08 -7.96
N LEU A 132 14.06 1.30 -7.93
CA LEU A 132 14.93 1.03 -9.09
C LEU A 132 15.60 -0.33 -8.94
N THR A 133 15.76 -1.06 -10.04
CA THR A 133 16.57 -2.29 -10.06
C THR A 133 18.05 -1.97 -9.83
N ASP A 134 18.73 -2.86 -9.11
CA ASP A 134 20.16 -2.77 -8.83
C ASP A 134 21.04 -3.16 -10.04
N ALA A 135 22.36 -3.14 -9.86
CA ALA A 135 23.35 -3.52 -10.89
C ALA A 135 23.17 -4.95 -11.43
N PHE A 136 22.47 -5.81 -10.68
CA PHE A 136 22.14 -7.19 -11.02
C PHE A 136 20.70 -7.34 -11.51
N GLY A 137 20.02 -6.23 -11.85
CA GLY A 137 18.65 -6.24 -12.36
C GLY A 137 17.61 -6.64 -11.30
N ASN A 138 17.96 -6.70 -10.03
CA ASN A 138 17.06 -7.13 -8.97
C ASN A 138 16.33 -5.96 -8.32
N VAL A 139 15.07 -6.17 -7.97
CA VAL A 139 14.30 -5.27 -7.10
C VAL A 139 13.49 -6.09 -6.12
N THR A 140 13.57 -5.73 -4.82
CA THR A 140 12.91 -6.45 -3.75
C THR A 140 11.80 -5.62 -3.11
N PHE A 141 10.62 -6.24 -2.98
CA PHE A 141 9.45 -5.70 -2.31
C PHE A 141 9.07 -6.59 -1.13
N GLU A 142 8.78 -5.98 0.02
CA GLU A 142 8.24 -6.68 1.17
C GLU A 142 6.73 -6.57 1.11
N LEU A 143 6.08 -7.63 0.65
CA LEU A 143 4.65 -7.66 0.40
C LEU A 143 4.01 -8.77 1.22
N PRO A 144 2.81 -8.57 1.78
CA PRO A 144 2.05 -9.65 2.39
C PRO A 144 1.79 -10.78 1.38
N ALA A 145 1.39 -11.96 1.84
CA ALA A 145 1.02 -13.04 0.91
C ALA A 145 -0.24 -12.65 0.12
N GLY A 146 -0.19 -12.62 -1.20
CA GLY A 146 -1.31 -12.13 -2.00
C GLY A 146 -1.03 -12.08 -3.49
N THR A 147 -2.04 -11.69 -4.26
CA THR A 147 -1.91 -11.40 -5.69
C THR A 147 -1.76 -9.89 -5.87
N TYR A 148 -0.75 -9.48 -6.62
CA TYR A 148 -0.43 -8.09 -6.90
C TYR A 148 -0.08 -7.89 -8.37
N TYR A 149 0.04 -6.64 -8.79
CA TYR A 149 0.38 -6.26 -10.16
C TYR A 149 1.68 -5.47 -10.15
N LEU A 150 2.73 -6.06 -10.73
CA LEU A 150 4.03 -5.44 -10.92
C LEU A 150 4.02 -4.61 -12.20
N TRP A 151 4.44 -3.36 -12.06
CA TRP A 151 4.63 -2.43 -13.15
C TRP A 151 6.11 -2.10 -13.31
N LEU A 152 6.56 -2.01 -14.55
CA LEU A 152 7.94 -1.72 -14.92
C LEU A 152 8.00 -0.55 -15.91
N SER A 153 8.94 0.36 -15.69
CA SER A 153 9.22 1.47 -16.60
C SER A 153 10.72 1.70 -16.72
N HIS A 154 11.21 1.82 -17.94
CA HIS A 154 12.60 2.17 -18.22
C HIS A 154 12.68 3.03 -19.47
N THR A 155 13.57 4.03 -19.47
CA THR A 155 13.82 4.85 -20.65
C THR A 155 14.53 4.01 -21.71
N GLY A 156 13.83 3.71 -22.81
CA GLY A 156 14.38 2.95 -23.94
C GLY A 156 14.08 1.45 -23.95
N GLN A 157 13.25 0.94 -23.03
CA GLN A 157 12.69 -0.40 -23.12
C GLN A 157 11.19 -0.43 -22.85
N SER A 158 10.48 -1.27 -23.60
CA SER A 158 9.06 -1.53 -23.40
C SER A 158 8.87 -2.82 -22.61
N PHE A 159 8.02 -2.77 -21.59
CA PHE A 159 7.62 -3.93 -20.80
C PHE A 159 6.12 -4.19 -20.97
N THR A 160 5.72 -5.45 -20.82
CA THR A 160 4.31 -5.81 -20.70
C THR A 160 3.84 -5.45 -19.29
N ASN A 161 2.96 -4.45 -19.19
CA ASN A 161 2.43 -3.97 -17.92
C ASN A 161 0.90 -4.05 -17.87
N PRO A 162 0.32 -4.38 -16.70
CA PRO A 162 1.00 -4.95 -15.53
C PRO A 162 1.34 -6.44 -15.74
N THR A 163 2.28 -6.94 -14.94
CA THR A 163 2.52 -8.38 -14.76
C THR A 163 1.94 -8.82 -13.43
N THR A 164 1.04 -9.82 -13.45
CA THR A 164 0.48 -10.39 -12.21
C THR A 164 1.55 -11.18 -11.47
N ILE A 165 1.73 -10.89 -10.18
CA ILE A 165 2.65 -11.59 -9.29
C ILE A 165 1.87 -12.19 -8.12
N THR A 166 2.30 -13.36 -7.68
CA THR A 166 1.77 -14.00 -6.47
C THR A 166 2.89 -14.07 -5.44
N VAL A 167 2.66 -13.43 -4.30
CA VAL A 167 3.54 -13.50 -3.15
C VAL A 167 2.97 -14.60 -2.25
N GLY A 168 3.66 -15.72 -2.16
CA GLY A 168 3.24 -16.86 -1.36
C GLY A 168 4.06 -16.97 -0.09
N GLY A 169 3.39 -17.23 1.03
CA GLY A 169 4.06 -17.84 2.17
C GLY A 169 4.30 -19.32 1.86
N VAL A 170 5.57 -19.73 1.91
CA VAL A 170 5.92 -21.16 2.00
C VAL A 170 5.33 -21.78 3.27
#